data_AF-A0A553DYS9-F1
#
_entry.id   AF-A0A553DYS9-F1
#
_cell.length_a   1.000
_cell.length_b   1.000
_cell.length_c   1.000
_cell.angle_alpha   90.00
_cell.angle_beta   90.00
_cell.angle_gamma   90.00
#
_symmetry.space_group_name_H-M   'P 1'
#
loop_
_entity.id
_entity.type
_entity.pdbx_description
1 polymer ?
#
loop_
_entity_poly.entity_id
_entity_poly.type
_entity_poly.pdbx_seq_one_letter_code
_entity_poly.pdbx_strand_id
1 'polypeptide(L)'
;MANFERVLLGRNEQQIRNELRMFEPRKEYFQKLVDKYAELGLKSLQENDLIELLENPKSFITKQITADEILNIGGLRLNSEKLFDLIEKPAGTDEFINKIISDKQHRSTIEDYHFYLGYFIVGNENKIEVKPEIIERITENCSLYIETQNQLDGYNKVNELVQIINDLNQLTTKNKIGSDTELTELMVWTNGTNVINKTVVKRF
;
A
#
# COMPACT_ATOMS: atom_id res chain seq x y z
N MET A 1 -6.73 -27.98 19.20
CA MET A 1 -6.31 -26.78 19.95
C MET A 1 -7.14 -25.62 19.43
N ALA A 2 -7.81 -24.85 20.28
CA ALA A 2 -8.54 -23.67 19.83
C ALA A 2 -7.53 -22.63 19.32
N ASN A 3 -7.74 -22.08 18.12
CA ASN A 3 -6.94 -20.96 17.63
C ASN A 3 -7.28 -19.74 18.48
N PHE A 4 -6.27 -19.13 19.09
CA PHE A 4 -6.42 -17.86 19.79
C PHE A 4 -6.73 -16.76 18.77
N GLU A 5 -7.78 -15.97 19.04
CA GLU A 5 -8.16 -14.84 18.20
C GLU A 5 -7.29 -13.62 18.56
N ARG A 6 -6.63 -13.04 17.55
CA ARG A 6 -5.71 -11.91 17.75
C ARG A 6 -6.49 -10.69 18.26
N VAL A 7 -5.93 -9.99 19.24
CA VAL A 7 -6.54 -8.79 19.82
C VAL A 7 -5.72 -7.55 19.46
N LEU A 8 -6.34 -6.57 18.81
CA LEU A 8 -5.69 -5.32 18.43
C LEU A 8 -5.49 -4.42 19.67
N LEU A 9 -4.23 -4.06 19.97
CA LEU A 9 -3.88 -3.15 21.05
C LEU A 9 -3.75 -1.70 20.60
N GLY A 10 -3.33 -1.48 19.36
CA GLY A 10 -3.18 -0.13 18.81
C GLY A 10 -2.65 -0.11 17.40
N ARG A 11 -2.88 1.02 16.73
CA ARG A 11 -2.40 1.32 15.38
C ARG A 11 -1.59 2.60 15.41
N ASN A 12 -0.44 2.60 14.72
CA ASN A 12 0.32 3.82 14.49
C ASN A 12 -0.21 4.53 13.24
N GLU A 13 -1.33 5.23 13.40
CA GLU A 13 -1.99 5.97 12.31
C GLU A 13 -1.08 6.98 11.61
N GLN A 14 -0.13 7.59 12.32
CA GLN A 14 0.82 8.52 11.72
C GLN A 14 1.82 7.79 10.82
N GLN A 15 2.34 6.65 11.26
CA GLN A 15 3.24 5.84 10.44
C GLN A 15 2.52 5.29 9.21
N ILE A 16 1.29 4.79 9.36
CA ILE A 16 0.45 4.34 8.23
C ILE A 16 0.31 5.46 7.19
N ARG A 17 -0.05 6.68 7.62
CA ARG A 17 -0.16 7.83 6.71
C ARG A 17 1.17 8.18 6.05
N ASN A 18 2.27 8.16 6.80
CA ASN A 18 3.60 8.47 6.26
C ASN A 18 4.02 7.46 5.20
N GLU A 19 3.79 6.18 5.44
CA GLU A 19 4.07 5.11 4.48
C GLU A 19 3.16 5.23 3.27
N LEU A 20 1.85 5.43 3.44
CA LEU A 20 0.95 5.61 2.30
C LEU A 20 1.31 6.84 1.43
N ARG A 21 1.78 7.92 2.06
CA ARG A 21 2.18 9.15 1.36
C ARG A 21 3.35 8.92 0.39
N MET A 22 4.15 7.87 0.59
CA MET A 22 5.24 7.54 -0.35
C MET A 22 4.72 7.12 -1.73
N PHE A 23 3.46 6.70 -1.83
CA PHE A 23 2.84 6.30 -3.10
C PHE A 23 2.27 7.48 -3.90
N GLU A 24 1.99 8.63 -3.27
CA GLU A 24 1.30 9.75 -3.94
C GLU A 24 2.03 10.26 -5.20
N PRO A 25 3.37 10.51 -5.20
CA PRO A 25 4.04 10.95 -6.43
C PRO A 25 3.95 9.92 -7.57
N ARG A 26 3.94 8.63 -7.22
CA ARG A 26 3.85 7.51 -8.18
C ARG A 26 2.44 7.38 -8.72
N LYS A 27 1.44 7.51 -7.84
CA LYS A 27 0.02 7.59 -8.19
C LYS A 27 -0.23 8.74 -9.17
N GLU A 28 0.26 9.94 -8.89
CA GLU A 28 0.14 11.09 -9.79
C GLU A 28 0.80 10.87 -11.15
N TYR A 29 1.96 10.21 -11.18
CA TYR A 29 2.64 9.86 -12.43
C TYR A 29 1.81 8.88 -13.27
N PHE A 30 1.34 7.78 -12.67
CA PHE A 30 0.52 6.80 -13.38
C PHE A 30 -0.83 7.38 -13.79
N GLN A 31 -1.43 8.23 -12.96
CA GLN A 31 -2.69 8.91 -13.29
C GLN A 31 -2.54 9.72 -14.57
N LYS A 32 -1.46 10.49 -14.73
CA LYS A 32 -1.20 11.25 -15.96
C LYS A 32 -1.10 10.37 -17.21
N LEU A 33 -0.59 9.14 -17.08
CA LEU A 33 -0.52 8.20 -18.20
C LEU A 33 -1.90 7.62 -18.53
N VAL A 34 -2.69 7.30 -17.50
CA VAL A 34 -4.06 6.80 -17.66
C VAL A 34 -4.98 7.88 -18.24
N ASP A 35 -4.85 9.13 -17.80
CA ASP A 35 -5.60 10.26 -18.35
C ASP A 35 -5.31 10.45 -19.85
N LYS A 36 -4.02 10.43 -20.23
CA LYS A 36 -3.61 10.47 -21.64
C LYS A 36 -4.13 9.29 -22.45
N TYR A 37 -4.17 8.10 -21.86
CA TYR A 37 -4.77 6.93 -22.52
C TYR A 37 -6.28 7.14 -22.75
N ALA A 38 -7.00 7.68 -21.76
CA ALA A 38 -8.42 7.95 -21.88
C ALA A 38 -8.74 8.99 -22.97
N GLU A 39 -7.85 9.97 -23.19
CA GLU A 39 -7.95 10.96 -24.28
C GLU A 39 -7.89 10.33 -25.68
N LEU A 40 -7.32 9.13 -25.84
CA LEU A 40 -7.28 8.41 -27.12
C LEU A 40 -8.65 7.86 -27.55
N GLY A 41 -9.66 7.91 -26.68
CA GLY A 41 -11.01 7.38 -26.97
C GLY A 41 -11.07 5.86 -27.11
N LEU A 42 -10.08 5.15 -26.56
CA LEU A 42 -10.05 3.68 -26.50
C LEU A 42 -10.92 3.15 -25.35
N LYS A 43 -11.11 1.82 -25.31
CA LYS A 43 -11.84 1.16 -24.22
C LYS A 43 -11.20 1.48 -22.88
N SER A 44 -12.02 1.66 -21.84
CA SER A 44 -11.55 1.95 -20.48
C SER A 44 -10.67 0.83 -19.95
N LEU A 45 -9.63 1.23 -19.21
CA LEU A 45 -8.68 0.29 -18.62
C LEU A 45 -9.35 -0.53 -17.53
N GLN A 46 -8.97 -1.80 -17.44
CA GLN A 46 -9.31 -2.70 -16.36
C GLN A 46 -8.24 -2.67 -15.25
N GLU A 47 -8.59 -3.22 -14.09
CA GLU A 47 -7.78 -3.20 -12.87
C GLU A 47 -6.30 -3.56 -13.08
N ASN A 48 -6.04 -4.57 -13.90
CA ASN A 48 -4.70 -5.13 -14.14
C ASN A 48 -4.03 -4.65 -15.44
N ASP A 49 -4.69 -3.80 -16.21
CA ASP A 49 -4.21 -3.39 -17.55
C ASP A 49 -2.98 -2.48 -17.47
N LEU A 50 -2.78 -1.76 -16.35
CA LEU A 50 -1.70 -0.81 -16.18
C LEU A 50 -0.32 -1.45 -16.39
N ILE A 51 -0.14 -2.68 -15.94
CA ILE A 51 1.13 -3.42 -16.11
C ILE A 51 1.37 -3.69 -17.59
N GLU A 52 0.39 -4.29 -18.29
CA GLU A 52 0.55 -4.64 -19.70
C GLU A 52 0.71 -3.41 -20.59
N LEU A 53 -0.05 -2.34 -20.30
CA LEU A 53 0.06 -1.05 -20.97
C LEU A 53 1.47 -0.48 -20.86
N LEU A 54 2.06 -0.47 -19.66
CA LEU A 54 3.40 0.07 -19.49
C LEU A 54 4.45 -0.87 -20.02
N GLU A 55 4.37 -2.18 -19.78
CA GLU A 55 5.39 -3.15 -20.22
C GLU A 55 5.43 -3.34 -21.74
N ASN A 56 4.26 -3.47 -22.38
CA ASN A 56 4.13 -3.79 -23.80
C ASN A 56 3.11 -2.84 -24.50
N PRO A 57 3.36 -1.52 -24.54
CA PRO A 57 2.37 -0.51 -24.94
C PRO A 57 1.83 -0.72 -26.36
N LYS A 58 2.69 -1.06 -27.33
CA LYS A 58 2.25 -1.33 -28.71
C LYS A 58 1.29 -2.51 -28.78
N SER A 59 1.65 -3.63 -28.15
CA SER A 59 0.82 -4.83 -28.13
C SER A 59 -0.51 -4.57 -27.43
N PHE A 60 -0.49 -3.89 -26.28
CA PHE A 60 -1.68 -3.53 -25.53
C PHE A 60 -2.64 -2.66 -26.36
N ILE A 61 -2.15 -1.55 -26.93
CA ILE A 61 -2.98 -0.65 -27.73
C ILE A 61 -3.55 -1.35 -28.97
N THR A 62 -2.75 -2.16 -29.65
CA THR A 62 -3.25 -2.96 -30.79
C THR A 62 -4.42 -3.84 -30.37
N LYS A 63 -4.30 -4.57 -29.25
CA LYS A 63 -5.41 -5.40 -28.73
C LYS A 63 -6.66 -4.58 -28.41
N GLN A 64 -6.49 -3.38 -27.85
CA GLN A 64 -7.63 -2.51 -27.53
C GLN A 64 -8.35 -2.02 -28.80
N ILE A 65 -7.60 -1.69 -29.85
CA ILE A 65 -8.15 -1.27 -31.15
C ILE A 65 -8.84 -2.43 -31.86
N THR A 66 -8.21 -3.62 -31.90
CA THR A 66 -8.75 -4.79 -32.60
C THR A 66 -9.71 -5.63 -31.76
N ALA A 67 -10.04 -5.19 -30.54
CA ALA A 67 -10.85 -5.96 -29.60
C ALA A 67 -10.33 -7.40 -29.38
N ASP A 68 -9.01 -7.57 -29.32
CA ASP A 68 -8.29 -8.85 -29.17
C ASP A 68 -8.51 -9.85 -30.33
N GLU A 69 -9.01 -9.37 -31.49
CA GLU A 69 -9.14 -10.21 -32.68
C GLU A 69 -7.77 -10.55 -33.27
N ILE A 70 -7.59 -11.84 -33.60
CA ILE A 70 -6.38 -12.33 -34.29
C ILE A 70 -6.51 -12.04 -35.78
N LEU A 71 -5.80 -11.02 -36.26
CA LEU A 71 -5.79 -10.68 -37.67
C LEU A 71 -4.85 -11.59 -38.47
N ASN A 72 -5.41 -12.19 -39.53
CA ASN A 72 -4.70 -13.04 -40.47
C ASN A 72 -4.62 -12.34 -41.84
N ILE A 73 -3.44 -12.26 -42.43
CA ILE A 73 -3.27 -11.84 -43.83
C ILE A 73 -2.74 -13.02 -44.62
N GLY A 74 -3.49 -13.49 -45.63
CA GLY A 74 -3.09 -14.61 -46.47
C GLY A 74 -2.82 -15.92 -45.70
N GLY A 75 -3.49 -16.12 -44.56
CA GLY A 75 -3.28 -17.30 -43.69
C GLY A 75 -2.13 -17.17 -42.69
N LEU A 76 -1.38 -16.05 -42.70
CA LEU A 76 -0.34 -15.76 -41.70
C LEU A 76 -0.91 -14.93 -40.56
N ARG A 77 -0.70 -15.41 -39.33
CA ARG A 77 -1.01 -14.67 -38.09
C ARG A 77 -0.03 -13.50 -37.94
N LEU A 78 -0.55 -12.28 -37.90
CA LEU A 78 0.29 -11.10 -37.67
C LEU A 78 0.64 -10.96 -36.18
N ASN A 79 1.87 -10.51 -35.92
CA ASN A 79 2.30 -10.10 -34.58
C ASN A 79 1.70 -8.71 -34.28
N SER A 80 1.19 -8.53 -33.06
CA SER A 80 0.57 -7.30 -32.54
C SER A 80 1.43 -6.04 -32.74
N GLU A 81 2.76 -6.16 -32.63
CA GLU A 81 3.68 -5.04 -32.84
C GLU A 81 3.81 -4.63 -34.31
N LYS A 82 3.82 -5.60 -35.23
CA LYS A 82 3.84 -5.31 -36.66
C LYS A 82 2.49 -4.76 -37.12
N LEU A 83 1.43 -5.29 -36.53
CA LEU A 83 0.08 -4.83 -36.78
C LEU A 83 -0.12 -3.38 -36.29
N PHE A 84 0.49 -3.00 -35.18
CA PHE A 84 0.49 -1.62 -34.68
C PHE A 84 0.90 -0.61 -35.76
N ASP A 85 1.92 -0.93 -36.55
CA ASP A 85 2.43 -0.05 -37.60
C ASP A 85 1.52 0.00 -38.85
N LEU A 86 0.59 -0.95 -38.99
CA LEU A 86 -0.28 -1.13 -40.17
C LEU A 86 -1.72 -0.65 -39.98
N ILE A 87 -2.20 -0.57 -38.72
CA ILE A 87 -3.57 -0.15 -38.41
C ILE A 87 -3.68 1.37 -38.32
N GLU A 88 -4.88 1.86 -38.65
CA GLU A 88 -5.29 3.22 -38.31
C GLU A 88 -5.44 3.34 -36.79
N LYS A 89 -4.83 4.38 -36.23
CA LYS A 89 -4.74 4.61 -34.78
C LYS A 89 -5.37 5.97 -34.45
N PRO A 90 -5.97 6.13 -33.26
CA PRO A 90 -6.38 7.44 -32.79
C PRO A 90 -5.22 8.44 -32.80
N ALA A 91 -5.53 9.71 -33.04
CA ALA A 91 -4.53 10.77 -32.98
C ALA A 91 -3.86 10.79 -31.60
N GLY A 92 -2.54 11.04 -31.56
CA GLY A 92 -1.76 11.05 -30.31
C GLY A 92 -1.29 9.68 -29.82
N THR A 93 -1.73 8.57 -30.42
CA THR A 93 -1.30 7.22 -30.01
C THR A 93 0.23 7.05 -30.06
N ASP A 94 0.86 7.48 -31.15
CA ASP A 94 2.32 7.33 -31.30
C ASP A 94 3.09 8.20 -30.30
N GLU A 95 2.62 9.41 -30.01
CA GLU A 95 3.21 10.30 -29.00
C GLU A 95 3.12 9.67 -27.61
N PHE A 96 1.95 9.12 -27.27
CA PHE A 96 1.71 8.46 -26.00
C PHE A 96 2.63 7.24 -25.80
N ILE A 97 2.74 6.37 -26.81
CA ILE A 97 3.63 5.21 -26.74
C ILE A 97 5.09 5.64 -26.65
N ASN A 98 5.51 6.61 -27.47
CA ASN A 98 6.87 7.14 -27.42
C ASN A 98 7.20 7.74 -26.06
N LYS A 99 6.23 8.39 -25.40
CA LYS A 99 6.39 8.86 -24.03
C LYS A 99 6.65 7.70 -23.06
N ILE A 100 5.86 6.63 -23.10
CA ILE A 100 6.08 5.45 -22.24
C ILE A 100 7.46 4.84 -22.50
N ILE A 101 7.85 4.70 -23.77
CA ILE A 101 9.16 4.14 -24.15
C ILE A 101 10.31 5.05 -23.70
N SER A 102 10.17 6.37 -23.84
CA SER A 102 11.18 7.34 -23.39
C SER A 102 11.30 7.35 -21.87
N ASP A 103 10.17 7.36 -21.15
CA ASP A 103 10.13 7.34 -19.69
C ASP A 103 10.84 6.07 -19.16
N LYS A 104 10.68 4.94 -19.85
CA LYS A 104 11.41 3.68 -19.59
C LYS A 104 12.92 3.73 -19.82
N GLN A 105 13.43 4.65 -20.61
CA GLN A 105 14.87 4.75 -20.86
C GLN A 105 15.58 5.59 -19.78
N HIS A 106 14.82 6.36 -19.00
CA HIS A 106 15.36 7.17 -17.92
C HIS A 106 15.53 6.35 -16.64
N ARG A 107 16.79 6.14 -16.23
CA ARG A 107 17.16 5.33 -15.06
C ARG A 107 16.38 5.67 -13.79
N SER A 108 16.23 6.96 -13.48
CA SER A 108 15.45 7.43 -12.33
C SER A 108 13.99 6.99 -12.41
N THR A 109 13.42 6.97 -13.61
CA THR A 109 12.02 6.59 -13.80
C THR A 109 11.83 5.07 -13.69
N ILE A 110 12.80 4.30 -14.19
CA ILE A 110 12.82 2.84 -14.07
C ILE A 110 12.92 2.41 -12.59
N GLU A 111 13.90 2.98 -11.87
CA GLU A 111 14.17 2.58 -10.48
C GLU A 111 13.01 3.00 -9.54
N ASP A 112 12.43 4.19 -9.71
CA ASP A 112 11.41 4.71 -8.79
C ASP A 112 9.96 4.39 -9.14
N TYR A 113 9.58 4.29 -10.42
CA TYR A 113 8.18 4.08 -10.81
C TYR A 113 7.94 2.65 -11.27
N HIS A 114 8.83 2.07 -12.09
CA HIS A 114 8.65 0.71 -12.59
C HIS A 114 8.69 -0.34 -11.48
N PHE A 115 9.55 -0.17 -10.47
CA PHE A 115 9.60 -1.06 -9.32
C PHE A 115 8.26 -1.12 -8.55
N TYR A 116 7.55 0.01 -8.47
CA TYR A 116 6.31 0.13 -7.72
C TYR A 116 5.06 -0.11 -8.55
N LEU A 117 5.19 -0.32 -9.86
CA LEU A 117 4.07 -0.53 -10.78
C LEU A 117 3.13 -1.64 -10.28
N GLY A 118 3.70 -2.74 -9.77
CA GLY A 118 2.92 -3.86 -9.25
C GLY A 118 2.09 -3.56 -8.01
N TYR A 119 2.20 -2.36 -7.41
CA TYR A 119 1.45 -1.93 -6.22
C TYR A 119 0.23 -1.08 -6.54
N PHE A 120 0.02 -0.75 -7.82
CA PHE A 120 -1.10 0.06 -8.27
C PHE A 120 -2.06 -0.76 -9.12
N ILE A 121 -3.31 -0.31 -9.13
CA ILE A 121 -4.39 -0.82 -9.97
C ILE A 121 -5.14 0.35 -10.59
N VAL A 122 -5.85 0.08 -11.69
CA VAL A 122 -6.84 1.01 -12.22
C VAL A 122 -8.18 0.75 -11.52
N GLY A 123 -8.56 1.65 -10.64
CA GLY A 123 -9.87 1.67 -9.98
C GLY A 123 -10.95 2.27 -10.87
N ASN A 124 -12.08 2.59 -10.24
CA ASN A 124 -13.24 3.15 -10.93
C ASN A 124 -12.91 4.46 -11.65
N GLU A 125 -13.55 4.68 -12.80
CA GLU A 125 -13.39 5.91 -13.59
C GLU A 125 -11.92 6.18 -14.01
N ASN A 126 -11.12 5.14 -14.25
CA ASN A 126 -9.71 5.25 -14.62
C ASN A 126 -8.83 5.94 -13.55
N LYS A 127 -9.20 5.83 -12.27
CA LYS A 127 -8.40 6.36 -11.17
C LYS A 127 -7.34 5.36 -10.73
N ILE A 128 -6.10 5.81 -10.57
CA ILE A 128 -5.05 4.97 -10.02
C ILE A 128 -5.23 4.84 -8.51
N GLU A 129 -5.25 3.61 -8.03
CA GLU A 129 -5.38 3.28 -6.62
C GLU A 129 -4.21 2.39 -6.18
N VAL A 130 -3.82 2.52 -4.90
CA VAL A 130 -2.89 1.57 -4.28
C VAL A 130 -3.67 0.30 -4.00
N LYS A 131 -3.10 -0.84 -4.35
CA LYS A 131 -3.68 -2.16 -4.13
C LYS A 131 -4.12 -2.36 -2.67
N PRO A 132 -5.36 -2.86 -2.41
CA PRO A 132 -5.85 -3.09 -1.06
C PRO A 132 -4.90 -3.94 -0.21
N GLU A 133 -4.30 -4.99 -0.77
CA GLU A 133 -3.36 -5.86 -0.07
C GLU A 133 -2.09 -5.14 0.40
N ILE A 134 -1.68 -4.07 -0.29
CA ILE A 134 -0.55 -3.23 0.12
C ILE A 134 -0.94 -2.34 1.29
N ILE A 135 -2.15 -1.76 1.25
CA ILE A 135 -2.71 -0.96 2.34
C ILE A 135 -2.89 -1.81 3.60
N GLU A 136 -3.43 -3.02 3.46
CA GLU A 136 -3.58 -3.98 4.54
C GLU A 136 -2.23 -4.37 5.13
N ARG A 137 -1.23 -4.69 4.29
CA ARG A 137 0.12 -5.02 4.76
C ARG A 137 0.77 -3.87 5.54
N ILE A 138 0.65 -2.63 5.07
CA ILE A 138 1.18 -1.45 5.77
C ILE A 138 0.46 -1.28 7.11
N THR A 139 -0.87 -1.38 7.10
CA THR A 139 -1.70 -1.27 8.30
C THR A 139 -1.29 -2.32 9.32
N GLU A 140 -1.08 -3.56 8.88
CA GLU A 140 -0.68 -4.68 9.72
C GLU A 140 0.72 -4.48 10.32
N ASN A 141 1.70 -4.07 9.52
CA ASN A 141 3.06 -3.77 9.97
C ASN A 141 3.11 -2.60 10.97
N CYS A 142 2.16 -1.68 10.88
CA CYS A 142 2.04 -0.53 11.77
C CYS A 142 1.06 -0.77 12.94
N SER A 143 0.58 -1.99 13.12
CA SER A 143 -0.36 -2.37 14.17
C SER A 143 0.30 -3.27 15.21
N LEU A 144 -0.19 -3.19 16.44
CA LEU A 144 0.27 -4.01 17.55
C LEU A 144 -0.86 -4.92 18.02
N TYR A 145 -0.59 -6.22 18.05
CA TYR A 145 -1.55 -7.26 18.44
C TYR A 145 -1.04 -8.12 19.60
N ILE A 146 -1.98 -8.59 20.42
CA ILE A 146 -1.86 -9.80 21.24
C ILE A 146 -2.15 -10.99 20.32
N GLU A 147 -1.24 -11.97 20.30
CA GLU A 147 -1.26 -13.10 19.37
C GLU A 147 -1.37 -14.45 20.08
N THR A 148 -1.20 -14.47 21.41
CA THR A 148 -1.30 -15.69 22.21
C THR A 148 -2.04 -15.45 23.53
N GLN A 149 -2.55 -16.54 24.12
CA GLN A 149 -3.14 -16.48 25.46
C GLN A 149 -2.13 -16.01 26.52
N ASN A 150 -0.85 -16.40 26.41
CA ASN A 150 0.19 -15.96 27.35
C ASN A 150 0.41 -14.44 27.28
N GLN A 151 0.36 -13.87 26.07
CA GLN A 151 0.43 -12.43 25.86
C GLN A 151 -0.76 -11.70 26.47
N LEU A 152 -1.97 -12.26 26.34
CA LEU A 152 -3.17 -11.71 26.95
C LEU A 152 -3.06 -11.72 28.48
N ASP A 153 -2.68 -12.86 29.06
CA ASP A 153 -2.56 -13.03 30.50
C ASP A 153 -1.48 -12.11 31.09
N GLY A 154 -0.31 -12.02 30.44
CA GLY A 154 0.76 -11.11 30.83
C GLY A 154 0.35 -9.65 30.73
N TYR A 155 -0.29 -9.25 29.63
CA TYR A 155 -0.79 -7.88 29.44
C TYR A 155 -1.81 -7.49 30.52
N ASN A 156 -2.75 -8.38 30.84
CA ASN A 156 -3.75 -8.15 31.87
C ASN A 156 -3.12 -7.97 33.26
N LYS A 157 -2.13 -8.79 33.61
CA LYS A 157 -1.39 -8.66 34.88
C LYS A 157 -0.64 -7.33 34.99
N VAL A 158 0.00 -6.88 33.91
CA VAL A 158 0.65 -5.56 33.90
C VAL A 158 -0.38 -4.45 34.05
N ASN A 159 -1.56 -4.59 33.43
CA ASN A 159 -2.63 -3.61 33.56
C ASN A 159 -3.18 -3.53 34.99
N GLU A 160 -3.36 -4.66 35.67
CA GLU A 160 -3.70 -4.72 37.11
C GLU A 160 -2.65 -4.02 37.97
N LEU A 161 -1.36 -4.26 37.70
CA LEU A 161 -0.26 -3.61 38.41
C LEU A 161 -0.30 -2.08 38.22
N VAL A 162 -0.58 -1.61 37.00
CA VAL A 162 -0.71 -0.17 36.70
C VAL A 162 -1.82 0.48 37.54
N GLN A 163 -2.97 -0.19 37.68
CA GLN A 163 -4.09 0.30 38.49
C GLN A 163 -3.69 0.44 39.96
N ILE A 164 -3.11 -0.61 40.55
CA ILE A 164 -2.66 -0.61 41.95
C ILE A 164 -1.66 0.52 42.20
N ILE A 165 -0.70 0.72 41.28
CA ILE A 165 0.30 1.79 41.38
C ILE A 165 -0.37 3.18 41.34
N ASN A 166 -1.35 3.37 40.46
CA ASN A 166 -2.08 4.64 40.40
C ASN A 166 -2.86 4.91 41.69
N ASP A 167 -3.51 3.90 42.26
CA ASP A 167 -4.23 4.02 43.53
C ASP A 167 -3.27 4.40 44.67
N LEU A 168 -2.12 3.74 44.76
CA LEU A 168 -1.07 4.10 45.73
C LEU A 168 -0.60 5.54 45.54
N ASN A 169 -0.40 5.98 44.29
CA ASN A 169 0.03 7.34 43.97
C ASN A 169 -1.01 8.43 44.31
N GLN A 170 -2.28 8.08 44.50
CA GLN A 170 -3.29 9.00 45.02
C GLN A 170 -3.17 9.15 46.54
N LEU A 171 -2.72 8.11 47.24
CA LEU A 171 -2.51 8.12 48.68
C LEU A 171 -1.18 8.79 49.07
N THR A 172 -0.17 8.79 48.19
CA THR A 172 1.13 9.40 48.46
C THR A 172 1.14 10.91 48.17
N THR A 173 1.60 11.71 49.13
CA THR A 173 1.65 13.18 49.02
C THR A 173 3.03 13.74 48.65
N LYS A 174 4.08 12.91 48.57
CA LYS A 174 5.46 13.37 48.39
C LYS A 174 6.15 12.86 47.12
N ASN A 175 6.13 11.54 46.86
CA ASN A 175 6.77 10.93 45.69
C ASN A 175 5.81 9.94 45.02
N LYS A 176 5.78 9.94 43.68
CA LYS A 176 4.95 9.02 42.89
C LYS A 176 5.78 7.83 42.39
N ILE A 177 5.24 6.63 42.55
CA ILE A 177 5.76 5.39 41.98
C ILE A 177 5.59 5.46 40.45
N GLY A 178 6.69 5.35 39.72
CA GLY A 178 6.71 5.37 38.26
C GLY A 178 7.54 6.48 37.61
N SER A 179 7.89 7.56 38.33
CA SER A 179 8.70 8.64 37.73
C SER A 179 10.17 8.25 37.52
N ASP A 180 10.71 7.38 38.38
CA ASP A 180 12.15 7.04 38.43
C ASP A 180 12.41 5.57 38.84
N THR A 181 11.46 4.68 38.56
CA THR A 181 11.55 3.25 38.93
C THR A 181 11.86 2.39 37.71
N GLU A 182 12.43 1.20 37.90
CA GLU A 182 12.69 0.18 36.84
C GLU A 182 11.43 -0.29 36.08
N LEU A 183 10.24 0.18 36.48
CA LEU A 183 8.95 -0.13 35.87
C LEU A 183 8.67 0.62 34.55
N THR A 184 9.56 1.53 34.12
CA THR A 184 9.41 2.32 32.89
C THR A 184 9.28 1.47 31.63
N GLU A 185 9.71 0.20 31.66
CA GLU A 185 9.52 -0.72 30.55
C GLU A 185 8.09 -1.27 30.45
N LEU A 186 7.38 -1.35 31.58
CA LEU A 186 6.03 -1.91 31.68
C LEU A 186 4.95 -0.82 31.58
N MET A 187 5.27 0.40 31.98
CA MET A 187 4.34 1.52 32.05
C MET A 187 4.98 2.83 31.63
N VAL A 188 4.16 3.74 31.11
CA VAL A 188 4.55 5.10 30.74
C VAL A 188 3.75 6.10 31.56
N TRP A 189 4.42 7.16 32.01
CA TRP A 189 3.79 8.26 32.74
C TRP A 189 3.16 9.25 31.74
N THR A 190 1.84 9.43 31.79
CA THR A 190 1.12 10.36 30.92
C THR A 190 -0.02 11.04 31.66
N ASN A 191 -0.21 12.34 31.44
CA ASN A 191 -1.27 13.16 32.04
C ASN A 191 -1.41 13.00 33.56
N GLY A 192 -0.29 12.79 34.27
CA GLY A 192 -0.28 12.67 35.73
C GLY A 192 -0.65 11.29 36.29
N THR A 193 -0.72 10.26 35.43
CA THR A 193 -1.00 8.86 35.79
C THR A 193 -0.08 7.90 35.05
N ASN A 194 0.13 6.69 35.58
CA ASN A 194 0.76 5.62 34.81
C ASN A 194 -0.27 4.95 33.89
N VAL A 195 0.15 4.62 32.67
CA VAL A 195 -0.61 3.76 31.76
C VAL A 195 0.30 2.63 31.28
N ILE A 196 -0.29 1.49 30.91
CA ILE A 196 0.48 0.36 30.38
C ILE A 196 1.24 0.76 29.12
N ASN A 197 2.53 0.39 29.05
CA ASN A 197 3.30 0.47 27.83
C ASN A 197 2.84 -0.66 26.90
N LYS A 198 2.08 -0.34 25.84
CA LYS A 198 1.48 -1.37 24.99
C LYS A 198 2.51 -2.34 24.39
N THR A 199 3.74 -1.91 24.15
CA THR A 199 4.80 -2.76 23.57
C THR A 199 5.25 -3.88 24.51
N VAL A 200 4.95 -3.78 25.81
CA VAL A 200 5.24 -4.82 26.81
C VAL A 200 4.66 -6.18 26.44
N VAL A 201 3.55 -6.18 25.68
CA VAL A 201 2.90 -7.41 25.19
C VAL A 201 3.87 -8.34 24.48
N LYS A 202 4.87 -7.82 23.76
CA LYS A 202 5.82 -8.62 22.97
C LYS A 202 6.87 -9.33 23.82
N ARG A 203 6.87 -9.13 25.15
CA ARG A 203 7.76 -9.81 26.10
C ARG A 203 7.20 -11.15 26.60
N PHE A 204 5.93 -11.42 26.34
CA PHE A 204 5.22 -12.63 26.73
C PHE A 204 4.95 -13.52 25.51
#